data_AF-A0A2V6E4P9-F1
#
_entry.id   AF-A0A2V6E4P9-F1
#
_cell.length_a   1.000
_cell.length_b   1.000
_cell.length_c   1.000
_cell.angle_alpha   90.00
_cell.angle_beta   90.00
_cell.angle_gamma   90.00
#
_symmetry.space_group_name_H-M   'P 1'
#
loop_
_entity.id
_entity.type
_entity.pdbx_description
1 polymer ?
#
loop_
_entity_poly.entity_id
_entity_poly.type
_entity_poly.pdbx_seq_one_letter_code
_entity_poly.pdbx_strand_id
1 'polypeptide(L)'
;MSLIYLTSATIAAESAEAVDPNEGWKLVTQTKDVAIYSRPHSGSSLKEFKAIGLIDAPTHAVHVVIDDFENYPNFMPYTAECRLVKRESDCLV
;
A
#
# COMPACT_ATOMS: atom_id res chain seq x y z
N MET A 1 -38.16 13.78 -50.03
CA MET A 1 -38.50 13.24 -48.70
C MET A 1 -37.33 12.38 -48.25
N SER A 2 -36.28 12.99 -47.68
CA SER A 2 -35.06 12.27 -47.26
C SER A 2 -35.11 12.08 -45.74
N LEU A 3 -35.19 10.84 -45.27
CA LEU A 3 -35.15 10.49 -43.85
C LEU A 3 -33.70 10.33 -43.41
N ILE A 4 -33.28 11.19 -42.48
CA ILE A 4 -31.98 11.10 -41.79
C ILE A 4 -32.21 10.28 -40.52
N TYR A 5 -31.56 9.12 -40.40
CA TYR A 5 -31.56 8.33 -39.17
C TYR A 5 -30.49 8.87 -38.22
N LEU A 6 -30.91 9.42 -37.07
CA LEU A 6 -30.02 9.74 -35.96
C LEU A 6 -29.71 8.45 -35.18
N THR A 7 -28.49 7.94 -35.27
CA THR A 7 -28.00 6.88 -34.39
C THR A 7 -27.51 7.51 -33.09
N SER A 8 -28.23 7.29 -31.99
CA SER A 8 -27.75 7.64 -30.65
C SER A 8 -26.62 6.70 -30.25
N ALA A 9 -25.40 7.22 -30.13
CA ALA A 9 -24.30 6.51 -29.51
C ALA A 9 -24.48 6.60 -27.98
N THR A 10 -24.87 5.50 -27.34
CA THR A 10 -24.83 5.38 -25.88
C THR A 10 -23.39 5.23 -25.45
N ILE A 11 -22.80 6.30 -24.91
CA ILE A 11 -21.54 6.26 -24.20
C ILE A 11 -21.80 5.46 -22.92
N ALA A 12 -21.23 4.25 -22.82
CA ALA A 12 -21.19 3.51 -21.58
C ALA A 12 -20.35 4.34 -20.60
N ALA A 13 -21.01 4.94 -19.62
CA ALA A 13 -20.33 5.53 -18.48
C ALA A 13 -19.72 4.38 -17.69
N GLU A 14 -18.41 4.16 -17.85
CA GLU A 14 -17.62 3.40 -16.88
C GLU A 14 -17.75 4.15 -15.55
N SER A 15 -18.63 3.64 -14.70
CA SER A 15 -18.70 4.06 -13.30
C SER A 15 -17.33 3.76 -12.71
N ALA A 16 -16.59 4.81 -12.36
CA ALA A 16 -15.43 4.68 -11.50
C ALA A 16 -15.94 4.19 -10.15
N GLU A 17 -16.07 2.86 -10.01
CA GLU A 17 -16.33 2.23 -8.73
C GLU A 17 -15.22 2.70 -7.78
N ALA A 18 -15.62 3.33 -6.69
CA ALA A 18 -14.71 3.66 -5.62
C ALA A 18 -14.11 2.33 -5.14
N VAL A 19 -12.86 2.07 -5.51
CA VAL A 19 -12.11 0.89 -5.08
C VAL A 19 -12.19 0.84 -3.57
N ASP A 20 -12.85 -0.19 -3.03
CA ASP A 20 -12.90 -0.38 -1.59
C ASP A 20 -11.43 -0.47 -1.11
N PRO A 21 -10.97 0.36 -0.15
CA PRO A 21 -9.61 0.26 0.36
C PRO A 21 -9.31 -1.13 0.98
N ASN A 22 -10.34 -1.92 1.27
CA ASN A 22 -10.25 -3.32 1.68
C ASN A 22 -10.42 -4.34 0.54
N GLU A 23 -10.67 -3.89 -0.69
CA GLU A 23 -10.88 -4.78 -1.83
C GLU A 23 -9.66 -5.69 -2.02
N GLY A 24 -9.93 -7.00 -2.02
CA GLY A 24 -8.93 -8.05 -2.21
C GLY A 24 -8.07 -8.39 -1.00
N TRP A 25 -8.08 -7.62 0.10
CA TRP A 25 -7.31 -7.95 1.31
C TRP A 25 -7.95 -9.11 2.08
N LYS A 26 -7.20 -10.19 2.26
CA LYS A 26 -7.62 -11.38 3.01
C LYS A 26 -6.72 -11.60 4.21
N LEU A 27 -7.31 -11.86 5.38
CA LEU A 27 -6.56 -12.19 6.60
C LEU A 27 -5.75 -13.48 6.36
N VAL A 28 -4.46 -13.43 6.66
CA VAL A 28 -3.52 -14.56 6.53
C VAL A 28 -3.23 -15.16 7.88
N THR A 29 -2.91 -14.32 8.86
CA THR A 29 -2.64 -14.72 10.23
C THR A 29 -2.95 -13.58 11.19
N GLN A 30 -3.27 -13.93 12.42
CA GLN A 30 -3.53 -12.98 13.49
C GLN A 30 -2.92 -13.50 14.78
N THR A 31 -2.19 -12.63 15.46
CA THR A 31 -1.74 -12.81 16.84
C THR A 31 -2.49 -11.84 17.75
N LYS A 32 -2.16 -11.80 19.03
CA LYS A 32 -2.73 -10.83 19.97
C LYS A 32 -2.44 -9.38 19.54
N ASP A 33 -1.25 -9.13 18.99
CA ASP A 33 -0.73 -7.77 18.81
C ASP A 33 -0.73 -7.31 17.35
N VAL A 34 -0.73 -8.25 16.39
CA VAL A 34 -0.70 -7.94 14.95
C VAL A 34 -1.60 -8.86 14.12
N ALA A 35 -2.35 -8.27 13.19
CA ALA A 35 -3.08 -8.95 12.13
C ALA A 35 -2.41 -8.72 10.77
N ILE A 36 -2.17 -9.79 10.02
CA ILE A 36 -1.52 -9.75 8.71
C ILE A 36 -2.53 -10.15 7.64
N TYR A 37 -2.70 -9.28 6.66
CA TYR A 37 -3.52 -9.47 5.48
C TYR A 37 -2.63 -9.62 4.25
N SER A 38 -3.12 -10.31 3.23
CA SER A 38 -2.49 -10.34 1.91
C SER A 38 -3.50 -10.19 0.80
N ARG A 39 -3.03 -9.72 -0.36
CA ARG A 39 -3.79 -9.71 -1.60
C ARG A 39 -2.90 -10.05 -2.79
N PRO A 40 -3.44 -10.58 -3.89
CA PRO A 40 -2.70 -10.69 -5.14
C PRO A 40 -2.22 -9.31 -5.63
N HIS A 41 -1.01 -9.22 -6.16
CA HIS A 41 -0.52 -8.02 -6.84
C HIS A 41 -0.59 -8.23 -8.36
N SER A 42 -1.47 -7.49 -9.03
CA SER A 42 -1.62 -7.59 -10.49
C SER A 42 -0.29 -7.29 -11.19
N GLY A 43 0.19 -8.24 -12.00
CA GLY A 43 1.46 -8.10 -12.72
C GLY A 43 2.70 -8.63 -11.99
N SER A 44 2.55 -9.22 -10.79
CA SER A 44 3.64 -9.92 -10.10
C SER A 44 3.23 -11.33 -9.65
N SER A 45 4.21 -12.21 -9.53
CA SER A 45 4.04 -13.52 -8.90
C SER A 45 3.99 -13.43 -7.37
N LEU A 46 4.36 -12.29 -6.79
CA LEU A 46 4.36 -12.03 -5.35
C LEU A 46 3.03 -11.43 -4.89
N LYS A 47 2.68 -11.69 -3.63
CA LYS A 47 1.53 -11.07 -2.96
C LYS A 47 1.96 -9.77 -2.29
N GLU A 48 1.03 -8.84 -2.16
CA GLU A 48 1.15 -7.73 -1.23
C GLU A 48 0.75 -8.17 0.17
N PHE A 49 1.38 -7.56 1.18
CA PHE A 49 1.09 -7.82 2.59
C PHE A 49 0.81 -6.51 3.33
N LYS A 50 -0.16 -6.54 4.24
CA LYS A 50 -0.55 -5.44 5.13
C LYS A 50 -0.57 -5.95 6.56
N ALA A 51 0.24 -5.37 7.44
CA ALA A 51 0.22 -5.66 8.88
C ALA A 51 -0.45 -4.50 9.63
N ILE A 52 -1.37 -4.83 10.54
CA ILE A 52 -2.07 -3.86 11.39
C ILE A 52 -1.91 -4.31 12.84
N GLY A 53 -1.40 -3.42 13.69
CA GLY A 53 -1.20 -3.65 15.11
C GLY A 53 -1.15 -2.34 15.89
N LEU A 54 -1.32 -2.43 17.21
CA LEU A 54 -1.20 -1.27 18.10
C LEU A 54 0.23 -1.16 18.61
N ILE A 55 0.74 0.07 18.63
CA ILE A 55 2.01 0.41 19.25
C ILE A 55 1.70 1.35 20.40
N ASP A 56 2.13 0.99 21.61
CA ASP A 56 1.98 1.82 22.82
C ASP A 56 3.03 2.95 22.84
N ALA A 57 2.91 3.85 21.87
CA ALA A 57 3.77 5.02 21.72
C ALA A 57 3.03 6.13 20.95
N PRO A 58 3.36 7.41 21.20
CA PRO A 58 2.85 8.49 20.37
C PRO A 58 3.42 8.43 18.95
N THR A 59 2.64 8.84 17.96
CA THR A 59 3.01 8.72 16.53
C THR A 59 4.36 9.36 16.21
N HIS A 60 4.69 10.49 16.82
CA HIS A 60 5.98 11.16 16.59
C HIS A 60 7.18 10.30 17.01
N ALA A 61 7.08 9.52 18.09
CA ALA A 61 8.15 8.65 18.54
C ALA A 61 8.34 7.48 17.57
N VAL A 62 7.24 6.96 17.01
CA VAL A 62 7.29 5.92 15.97
C VAL A 62 7.97 6.46 14.70
N HIS A 63 7.62 7.66 14.26
CA HIS A 63 8.28 8.31 13.12
C HIS A 63 9.79 8.47 13.33
N VAL A 64 10.22 8.93 14.51
CA VAL A 64 11.66 9.08 14.82
C VAL A 64 12.42 7.76 14.66
N VAL A 65 11.84 6.62 15.07
CA VAL A 65 12.48 5.31 14.93
C VAL A 65 12.50 4.84 13.46
N ILE A 66 11.43 5.10 12.71
CA ILE A 66 11.37 4.77 11.27
C ILE A 66 12.34 5.65 10.46
N ASP A 67 12.53 6.90 10.85
CA ASP A 67 13.45 7.81 10.15
C ASP A 67 14.92 7.60 10.57
N ASP A 68 15.22 6.69 11.51
CA ASP A 68 16.57 6.36 11.97
C ASP A 68 17.15 5.16 11.20
N PHE A 69 17.40 5.35 9.90
CA PHE A 69 17.92 4.32 8.99
C PHE A 69 19.28 3.78 9.42
N GLU A 70 20.11 4.59 10.08
CA GLU A 70 21.43 4.16 10.55
C GLU A 70 21.31 3.04 11.61
N ASN A 71 20.22 3.03 12.36
CA ASN A 71 19.98 2.07 13.44
C ASN A 71 19.18 0.84 12.99
N TYR A 72 18.72 0.78 11.74
CA TYR A 72 17.95 -0.36 11.21
C TYR A 72 18.59 -1.73 11.46
N PRO A 73 19.91 -1.93 11.28
CA PRO A 73 20.54 -3.24 11.54
C PRO A 73 20.36 -3.76 12.97
N ASN A 74 20.05 -2.90 13.95
CA ASN A 74 19.91 -3.28 15.35
C ASN A 74 18.50 -3.77 15.71
N PHE A 75 17.47 -3.34 14.97
CA PHE A 75 16.08 -3.66 15.33
C PHE A 75 15.23 -4.19 14.17
N MET A 76 15.58 -3.90 12.91
CA MET A 76 14.84 -4.36 11.75
C MET A 76 15.24 -5.79 11.37
N PRO A 77 14.30 -6.75 11.39
CA PRO A 77 14.63 -8.14 11.04
C PRO A 77 15.18 -8.25 9.63
N TYR A 78 16.19 -9.10 9.46
CA TYR A 78 16.82 -9.42 8.17
C TYR A 78 17.58 -8.24 7.51
N THR A 79 17.93 -7.19 8.27
CA THR A 79 18.74 -6.06 7.79
C THR A 79 20.18 -6.19 8.29
N ALA A 80 21.15 -6.32 7.38
CA ALA A 80 22.58 -6.36 7.73
C ALA A 80 23.23 -4.96 7.68
N GLU A 81 22.83 -4.14 6.71
CA GLU A 81 23.29 -2.76 6.54
C GLU A 81 22.17 -1.90 5.96
N CYS A 82 22.19 -0.60 6.27
CA CYS A 82 21.32 0.40 5.66
C CYS A 82 22.14 1.68 5.43
N ARG A 83 22.02 2.29 4.25
CA ARG A 83 22.74 3.50 3.88
C ARG A 83 21.84 4.40 3.04
N LEU A 84 21.93 5.72 3.28
CA LEU A 84 21.29 6.71 2.43
C LEU A 84 22.05 6.87 1.12
N VAL A 85 21.41 6.60 -0.01
CA VAL A 85 22.02 6.73 -1.35
C VAL A 85 21.77 8.13 -1.92
N LYS A 86 20.54 8.64 -1.81
CA LYS A 86 20.16 9.97 -2.27
C LYS A 86 19.01 10.54 -1.43
N ARG A 87 18.99 11.87 -1.30
CA ARG A 87 17.85 12.62 -0.73
C ARG A 87 17.32 13.59 -1.76
N GLU A 88 16.04 13.47 -2.09
CA GLU A 88 15.30 14.37 -2.97
C GLU A 88 14.12 14.96 -2.20
N SER A 89 14.26 16.20 -1.72
CA SER A 89 13.27 16.85 -0.86
C SER A 89 12.94 15.98 0.36
N ASP A 90 11.68 15.58 0.52
CA ASP A 90 11.19 14.72 1.61
C ASP A 90 11.23 13.22 1.26
N CYS A 91 11.74 12.85 0.07
CA CYS A 91 11.92 11.46 -0.35
C CYS A 91 13.38 11.03 -0.20
N LEU A 92 13.58 9.82 0.34
CA LEU A 92 14.86 9.12 0.39
C LEU A 92 14.84 8.02 -0.66
N VAL A 93 15.88 7.96 -1.49
CA VAL A 93 16.05 6.98 -2.57
C VAL A 93 17.36 6.23 -2.38
#